data_AF-A0A951Q218-F1
#
_entry.id   AF-A0A951Q218-F1
#
_cell.length_a   1.000
_cell.length_b   1.000
_cell.length_c   1.000
_cell.angle_alpha   90.00
_cell.angle_beta   90.00
_cell.angle_gamma   90.00
#
_symmetry.space_group_name_H-M   'P 1'
#
loop_
_entity.id
_entity.type
_entity.pdbx_description
1 polymer ?
#
loop_
_entity_poly.entity_id
_entity_poly.type
_entity_poly.pdbx_seq_one_letter_code
_entity_poly.pdbx_strand_id
1 'polypeptide(L)'
;MDLEAQIQLLIDNAPHDGITPQLVAAIAPVLKAIARKLSHPQYYILQNLESNWVLTTLSNRANPKLEKRVIYAFPTLQDVTLTSSAGLDPQITAKAIPVTHILFQLTALEPVDSIVFFETPGLTTNAVEVQRAELQNLIQQKLQHKRPSKRVPPNIA
;
A
#
# COMPACT_ATOMS: atom_id res chain seq x y z
N MET A 1 -1.05 -5.50 -16.68
CA MET A 1 -1.98 -4.36 -16.51
C MET A 1 -1.17 -3.14 -16.11
N ASP A 2 -1.37 -2.00 -16.78
CA ASP A 2 -0.70 -0.75 -16.42
C ASP A 2 -1.33 -0.07 -15.20
N LEU A 3 -0.70 1.00 -14.70
CA LEU A 3 -1.15 1.72 -13.51
C LEU A 3 -2.51 2.41 -13.69
N GLU A 4 -2.86 2.86 -14.90
CA GLU A 4 -4.15 3.54 -15.13
C GLU A 4 -5.30 2.55 -15.04
N ALA A 5 -5.15 1.37 -15.66
CA ALA A 5 -6.13 0.30 -15.56
C ALA A 5 -6.30 -0.21 -14.12
N GLN A 6 -5.22 -0.27 -13.32
CA GLN A 6 -5.35 -0.62 -11.91
C GLN A 6 -6.12 0.44 -11.11
N ILE A 7 -5.87 1.73 -11.35
CA ILE A 7 -6.63 2.81 -10.71
C ILE A 7 -8.11 2.75 -11.11
N GLN A 8 -8.40 2.52 -12.39
CA GLN A 8 -9.77 2.42 -12.86
C GLN A 8 -10.52 1.29 -12.15
N LEU A 9 -9.88 0.13 -11.97
CA LEU A 9 -10.46 -0.96 -11.19
C LEU A 9 -10.72 -0.60 -9.72
N LEU A 10 -9.90 0.24 -9.08
CA LEU A 10 -10.19 0.72 -7.72
C LEU A 10 -11.43 1.62 -7.70
N ILE A 11 -11.62 2.45 -8.73
CA ILE A 11 -12.77 3.35 -8.83
C ILE A 11 -14.04 2.54 -9.14
N ASP A 12 -13.96 1.60 -10.09
CA ASP A 12 -15.11 0.78 -10.52
C ASP A 12 -15.59 -0.18 -9.43
N ASN A 13 -14.67 -0.69 -8.61
CA ASN A 13 -15.00 -1.59 -7.49
C ASN A 13 -15.30 -0.85 -6.18
N ALA A 14 -15.24 0.48 -6.16
CA ALA A 14 -15.61 1.26 -4.99
C ALA A 14 -17.12 1.11 -4.69
N PRO A 15 -17.54 1.18 -3.41
CA PRO A 15 -18.95 1.28 -3.06
C PRO A 15 -19.67 2.38 -3.85
N HIS A 16 -20.80 2.05 -4.48
CA HIS A 16 -21.57 2.99 -5.31
C HIS A 16 -22.50 3.86 -4.45
N ASP A 17 -21.95 4.50 -3.41
CA ASP A 17 -22.67 5.36 -2.48
C ASP A 17 -22.71 6.85 -2.91
N GLY A 18 -22.27 7.13 -4.13
CA GLY A 18 -22.21 8.46 -4.73
C GLY A 18 -20.96 9.28 -4.38
N ILE A 19 -20.17 8.87 -3.38
CA ILE A 19 -19.01 9.66 -2.90
C ILE A 19 -17.71 8.86 -2.97
N THR A 20 -17.72 7.58 -2.60
CA THR A 20 -16.52 6.75 -2.46
C THR A 20 -15.71 6.62 -3.78
N PRO A 21 -16.32 6.43 -4.97
CA PRO A 21 -15.56 6.40 -6.22
C PRO A 21 -14.84 7.73 -6.50
N GLN A 22 -15.46 8.86 -6.13
CA GLN A 22 -14.85 10.19 -6.27
C GLN A 22 -13.66 10.38 -5.32
N LEU A 23 -13.76 9.84 -4.10
CA LEU A 23 -12.67 9.89 -3.12
C LEU A 23 -11.47 9.05 -3.59
N VAL A 24 -11.73 7.83 -4.10
CA VAL A 24 -10.69 6.97 -4.69
C VAL A 24 -10.03 7.69 -5.88
N ALA A 25 -10.82 8.28 -6.78
CA ALA A 25 -10.30 9.07 -7.90
C ALA A 25 -9.49 10.30 -7.42
N ALA A 26 -9.87 10.91 -6.30
CA ALA A 26 -9.17 12.07 -5.76
C ALA A 26 -7.77 11.73 -5.23
N ILE A 27 -7.57 10.53 -4.68
CA ILE A 27 -6.28 10.07 -4.13
C ILE A 27 -5.42 9.31 -5.17
N ALA A 28 -6.01 8.87 -6.29
CA ALA A 28 -5.31 8.14 -7.34
C ALA A 28 -3.98 8.77 -7.81
N PRO A 29 -3.81 10.10 -7.93
CA PRO A 29 -2.52 10.70 -8.28
C PRO A 29 -1.40 10.38 -7.27
N VAL A 30 -1.71 10.27 -5.98
CA VAL A 30 -0.73 9.91 -4.93
C VAL A 30 -0.32 8.46 -5.08
N LEU A 31 -1.30 7.55 -5.24
CA LEU A 31 -1.04 6.12 -5.47
C LEU A 31 -0.16 5.90 -6.70
N LYS A 32 -0.47 6.58 -7.81
CA LYS A 32 0.35 6.51 -9.04
C LYS A 32 1.76 7.06 -8.85
N ALA A 33 1.91 8.16 -8.11
CA ALA A 33 3.22 8.78 -7.89
C ALA A 33 4.16 7.85 -7.10
N ILE A 34 3.64 7.12 -6.12
CA ILE A 34 4.42 6.14 -5.35
C ILE A 34 4.65 4.88 -6.19
N ALA A 35 3.61 4.35 -6.85
CA ALA A 35 3.73 3.16 -7.69
C ALA A 35 4.76 3.30 -8.82
N ARG A 36 4.95 4.50 -9.38
CA ARG A 36 5.98 4.77 -10.41
C ARG A 36 7.42 4.70 -9.89
N LYS A 37 7.62 4.77 -8.56
CA LYS A 37 8.94 4.59 -7.93
C LYS A 37 9.26 3.12 -7.68
N LEU A 38 8.26 2.25 -7.84
CA LEU A 38 8.36 0.81 -7.67
C LEU A 38 8.52 0.15 -9.06
N SER A 39 9.32 -0.90 -9.12
CA SER A 39 9.75 -1.54 -10.37
C SER A 39 8.68 -2.46 -10.96
N HIS A 40 7.77 -2.97 -10.12
CA HIS A 40 6.81 -3.99 -10.51
C HIS A 40 5.37 -3.47 -10.49
N PRO A 41 4.54 -3.80 -11.50
CA PRO A 41 3.13 -3.41 -11.52
C PRO A 41 2.29 -4.20 -10.52
N GLN A 42 2.79 -5.33 -10.03
CA GLN A 42 2.14 -6.17 -9.03
C GLN A 42 3.21 -6.81 -8.15
N TYR A 43 2.83 -7.16 -6.93
CA TYR A 43 3.67 -7.90 -6.00
C TYR A 43 2.90 -9.06 -5.41
N TYR A 44 3.62 -10.08 -4.99
CA TYR A 44 3.08 -11.20 -4.24
C TYR A 44 3.07 -10.84 -2.76
N ILE A 45 1.88 -10.88 -2.17
CA ILE A 45 1.65 -10.70 -0.73
C ILE A 45 1.25 -12.04 -0.13
N LEU A 46 1.85 -12.39 1.00
CA LEU A 46 1.45 -13.59 1.74
C LEU A 46 0.15 -13.35 2.48
N GLN A 47 -0.75 -14.33 2.37
CA GLN A 47 -2.04 -14.33 3.03
C GLN A 47 -2.28 -15.67 3.72
N ASN A 48 -2.92 -15.64 4.89
CA ASN A 48 -3.43 -16.86 5.51
C ASN A 48 -4.73 -17.33 4.82
N LEU A 49 -5.31 -18.44 5.30
CA LEU A 49 -6.56 -19.01 4.78
C LEU A 49 -7.77 -18.05 4.83
N GLU A 50 -7.74 -17.06 5.72
CA GLU A 50 -8.78 -16.03 5.84
C GLU A 50 -8.52 -14.82 4.92
N SER A 51 -7.52 -14.90 4.04
CA SER A 51 -7.05 -13.79 3.18
C SER A 51 -6.43 -12.61 3.94
N ASN A 52 -6.14 -12.75 5.23
CA ASN A 52 -5.44 -11.74 6.02
C ASN A 52 -3.96 -11.74 5.64
N TRP A 53 -3.38 -10.56 5.46
CA TRP A 53 -1.97 -10.42 5.10
C TRP A 53 -1.07 -10.84 6.25
N VAL A 54 0.01 -11.58 5.93
CA VAL A 54 0.96 -12.05 6.93
C VAL A 54 1.79 -10.87 7.44
N LEU A 55 1.61 -10.56 8.72
CA LEU A 55 2.32 -9.52 9.43
C LEU A 55 3.65 -10.03 9.98
N THR A 56 4.72 -9.25 9.79
CA THR A 56 6.03 -9.49 10.41
C THR A 56 6.33 -8.39 11.42
N THR A 57 6.57 -8.77 12.68
CA THR A 57 7.03 -7.83 13.72
C THR A 57 8.55 -7.81 13.74
N LEU A 58 9.14 -6.64 13.47
CA LEU A 58 10.55 -6.36 13.56
C LEU A 58 10.85 -5.66 14.88
N SER A 59 11.62 -6.29 15.75
CA SER A 59 12.09 -5.68 17.00
C SER A 59 13.51 -5.14 16.84
N ASN A 60 13.76 -3.93 17.34
CA ASN A 60 15.10 -3.37 17.35
C ASN A 60 15.99 -4.15 18.34
N ARG A 61 17.14 -4.68 17.88
CA ARG A 61 18.04 -5.48 18.73
C ARG A 61 18.62 -4.68 19.92
N ALA A 62 18.86 -3.38 19.73
CA ALA A 62 19.38 -2.51 20.78
C ALA A 62 18.29 -1.99 21.72
N ASN A 63 17.03 -1.95 21.25
CA ASN A 63 15.88 -1.58 22.08
C ASN A 63 14.64 -2.42 21.72
N PRO A 64 14.46 -3.60 22.34
CA PRO A 64 13.38 -4.52 22.01
C PRO A 64 11.96 -3.97 22.21
N LYS A 65 11.80 -2.87 22.96
CA LYS A 65 10.51 -2.18 23.13
C LYS A 65 10.07 -1.41 21.88
N LEU A 66 11.01 -1.15 20.95
CA LEU A 66 10.71 -0.54 19.67
C LEU A 66 10.42 -1.66 18.65
N GLU A 67 9.14 -1.86 18.40
CA GLU A 67 8.65 -2.78 17.38
C GLU A 67 8.17 -2.03 16.15
N LYS A 68 8.26 -2.69 15.00
CA LYS A 68 7.70 -2.23 13.74
C LYS A 68 6.98 -3.38 13.06
N ARG A 69 5.75 -3.14 12.64
CA ARG A 69 4.87 -4.13 12.00
C ARG A 69 4.90 -3.91 10.50
N VAL A 70 5.52 -4.84 9.78
CA VAL A 70 5.72 -4.75 8.34
C VAL A 70 5.03 -5.88 7.60
N ILE A 71 4.75 -5.62 6.33
CA ILE A 71 4.33 -6.65 5.37
C ILE A 71 5.34 -6.67 4.24
N TYR A 72 5.68 -7.87 3.79
CA TYR A 72 6.60 -8.07 2.69
C TYR A 72 5.85 -8.23 1.37
N ALA A 73 6.31 -7.50 0.36
CA ALA A 73 5.82 -7.55 -1.00
C ALA A 73 6.92 -8.07 -1.93
N PHE A 74 6.71 -9.25 -2.49
CA PHE A 74 7.71 -9.98 -3.28
C PHE A 74 7.51 -9.76 -4.78
N PRO A 75 8.56 -9.64 -5.58
CA PRO A 75 8.41 -9.41 -7.03
C PRO A 75 8.04 -10.70 -7.76
N THR A 76 8.44 -11.87 -7.23
CA THR A 76 8.09 -13.18 -7.79
C THR A 76 7.53 -14.14 -6.73
N LEU A 77 6.85 -15.19 -7.18
CA LEU A 77 6.33 -16.24 -6.31
C LEU A 77 7.47 -17.03 -5.64
N GLN A 78 8.59 -17.21 -6.33
CA GLN A 78 9.74 -17.97 -5.83
C GLN A 78 10.40 -17.26 -4.63
N ASP A 79 10.39 -15.92 -4.63
CA ASP A 79 11.01 -15.11 -3.58
C ASP A 79 10.36 -15.30 -2.21
N VAL A 80 9.08 -15.71 -2.19
CA VAL A 80 8.32 -16.00 -0.97
C VAL A 80 9.03 -17.04 -0.08
N THR A 81 9.46 -18.14 -0.70
CA THR A 81 10.09 -19.27 0.02
C THR A 81 11.53 -18.99 0.43
N LEU A 82 12.20 -18.02 -0.23
CA LEU A 82 13.60 -17.68 0.01
C LEU A 82 13.79 -16.75 1.21
N THR A 83 12.75 -16.02 1.59
CA THR A 83 12.86 -14.83 2.44
C THR A 83 12.04 -14.92 3.72
N SER A 84 11.04 -15.80 3.76
CA SER A 84 10.17 -15.95 4.91
C SER A 84 9.90 -17.43 5.18
N SER A 85 10.12 -17.86 6.43
CA SER A 85 9.68 -19.19 6.89
C SER A 85 8.17 -19.35 6.78
N ALA A 86 7.41 -18.25 6.80
CA ALA A 86 5.97 -18.25 6.56
C ALA A 86 5.63 -18.69 5.12
N GLY A 87 6.53 -18.50 4.16
CA GLY A 87 6.37 -19.01 2.79
C GLY A 87 6.44 -20.54 2.68
N LEU A 88 6.84 -21.25 3.74
CA LEU A 88 6.91 -22.71 3.81
C LEU A 88 5.69 -23.32 4.52
N ASP A 89 4.82 -22.50 5.11
CA ASP A 89 3.61 -22.96 5.77
C ASP A 89 2.52 -23.28 4.72
N PRO A 90 1.98 -24.52 4.65
CA PRO A 90 0.95 -24.88 3.68
C PRO A 90 -0.37 -24.13 3.87
N GLN A 91 -0.58 -23.45 5.01
CA GLN A 91 -1.75 -22.61 5.26
C GLN A 91 -1.57 -21.16 4.77
N ILE A 92 -0.38 -20.83 4.26
CA ILE A 92 -0.05 -19.52 3.72
C ILE A 92 0.03 -19.62 2.20
N THR A 93 -0.63 -18.69 1.53
CA THR A 93 -0.63 -18.57 0.08
C THR A 93 -0.11 -17.22 -0.34
N ALA A 94 0.58 -17.16 -1.48
CA ALA A 94 1.05 -15.91 -2.06
C ALA A 94 0.10 -15.47 -3.16
N LYS A 95 -0.46 -14.27 -3.02
CA LYS A 95 -1.38 -13.70 -4.00
C LYS A 95 -0.72 -12.53 -4.72
N ALA A 96 -0.76 -12.54 -6.04
CA ALA A 96 -0.39 -11.39 -6.84
C ALA A 96 -1.45 -10.29 -6.68
N ILE A 97 -1.04 -9.12 -6.19
CA ILE A 97 -1.91 -7.97 -5.98
C ILE A 97 -1.34 -6.78 -6.77
N PRO A 98 -2.16 -6.04 -7.52
CA PRO A 98 -1.70 -4.85 -8.22
C PRO A 98 -1.14 -3.80 -7.26
N VAL A 99 -0.02 -3.17 -7.61
CA VAL A 99 0.72 -2.27 -6.72
C VAL A 99 -0.14 -1.13 -6.18
N THR A 100 -1.03 -0.57 -7.01
CA THR A 100 -1.95 0.50 -6.57
C THR A 100 -2.98 0.01 -5.55
N HIS A 101 -3.42 -1.26 -5.63
CA HIS A 101 -4.34 -1.86 -4.67
C HIS A 101 -3.63 -2.11 -3.34
N ILE A 102 -2.37 -2.54 -3.40
CA ILE A 102 -1.54 -2.70 -2.20
C ILE A 102 -1.41 -1.36 -1.47
N LEU A 103 -1.04 -0.31 -2.20
CA LEU A 103 -0.93 1.05 -1.64
C LEU A 103 -2.27 1.56 -1.12
N PHE A 104 -3.37 1.33 -1.83
CA PHE A 104 -4.70 1.71 -1.37
C PHE A 104 -5.06 1.02 -0.04
N GLN A 105 -4.86 -0.30 0.06
CA GLN A 105 -5.15 -1.05 1.28
C GLN A 105 -4.26 -0.62 2.45
N LEU A 106 -2.98 -0.31 2.21
CA LEU A 106 -2.07 0.21 3.24
C LEU A 106 -2.63 1.45 3.95
N THR A 107 -3.42 2.30 3.27
CA THR A 107 -4.00 3.50 3.90
C THR A 107 -4.88 3.21 5.11
N ALA A 108 -5.49 2.02 5.17
CA ALA A 108 -6.46 1.61 6.17
C ALA A 108 -6.02 0.38 6.98
N LEU A 109 -4.87 -0.21 6.69
CA LEU A 109 -4.43 -1.47 7.27
C LEU A 109 -3.78 -1.28 8.64
N GLU A 110 -4.58 -1.19 9.69
CA GLU A 110 -4.09 -1.23 11.08
C GLU A 110 -3.97 -2.69 11.55
N PRO A 111 -2.85 -3.07 12.20
CA PRO A 111 -1.82 -2.23 12.82
C PRO A 111 -0.50 -2.12 12.02
N VAL A 112 -0.54 -2.09 10.69
CA VAL A 112 0.69 -2.11 9.85
C VAL A 112 1.33 -0.73 9.81
N ASP A 113 2.65 -0.68 10.02
CA ASP A 113 3.43 0.55 9.94
C ASP A 113 3.92 0.82 8.51
N SER A 114 4.27 -0.23 7.77
CA SER A 114 4.84 -0.10 6.42
C SER A 114 4.74 -1.39 5.60
N ILE A 115 4.92 -1.25 4.28
CA ILE A 115 5.14 -2.37 3.37
C ILE A 115 6.54 -2.25 2.80
N VAL A 116 7.28 -3.35 2.81
CA VAL A 116 8.63 -3.47 2.25
C VAL A 116 8.51 -4.18 0.90
N PHE A 117 8.73 -3.44 -0.17
CA PHE A 117 8.72 -3.93 -1.55
C PHE A 117 10.12 -4.37 -1.96
N PHE A 118 10.30 -5.65 -2.23
CA PHE A 118 11.55 -6.16 -2.78
C PHE A 118 11.60 -5.92 -4.29
N GLU A 119 12.63 -5.23 -4.76
CA GLU A 119 12.68 -4.71 -6.12
C GLU A 119 13.44 -5.62 -7.09
N THR A 120 14.33 -6.47 -6.57
CA THR A 120 15.12 -7.40 -7.38
C THR A 120 14.80 -8.85 -7.01
N PRO A 121 14.30 -9.66 -7.95
CA PRO A 121 14.09 -11.09 -7.72
C PRO A 121 15.35 -11.78 -7.19
N GLY A 122 15.19 -12.66 -6.21
CA GLY A 122 16.26 -13.39 -5.54
C GLY A 122 17.05 -12.58 -4.51
N LEU A 123 16.79 -11.28 -4.33
CA LEU A 123 17.52 -10.44 -3.38
C LEU A 123 16.59 -9.78 -2.35
N THR A 124 17.02 -9.77 -1.10
CA THR A 124 16.32 -9.10 0.01
C THR A 124 16.89 -7.72 0.35
N THR A 125 18.04 -7.36 -0.20
CA THR A 125 18.78 -6.14 0.16
C THR A 125 18.33 -4.92 -0.64
N ASN A 126 17.76 -5.11 -1.83
CA ASN A 126 17.21 -4.03 -2.63
C ASN A 126 15.70 -3.92 -2.39
N ALA A 127 15.34 -3.17 -1.34
CA ALA A 127 13.95 -2.98 -0.95
C ALA A 127 13.59 -1.49 -0.82
N VAL A 128 12.37 -1.16 -1.25
CA VAL A 128 11.75 0.14 -1.05
C VAL A 128 10.68 0.00 0.00
N GLU A 129 10.80 0.77 1.08
CA GLU A 129 9.78 0.78 2.12
C GLU A 129 8.81 1.93 1.90
N VAL A 130 7.50 1.63 1.95
CA VAL A 130 6.44 2.64 1.96
C VAL A 130 5.79 2.65 3.33
N GLN A 131 5.97 3.76 4.06
CA GLN A 131 5.37 3.96 5.37
C GLN A 131 3.91 4.40 5.25
N ARG A 132 3.03 3.81 6.06
CA ARG A 132 1.60 4.15 6.08
C ARG A 132 1.38 5.61 6.43
N ALA A 133 2.09 6.11 7.44
CA ALA A 133 1.96 7.50 7.89
C ALA A 133 2.37 8.50 6.80
N GLU A 134 3.45 8.24 6.06
CA GLU A 134 3.88 9.08 4.94
C GLU A 134 2.84 9.07 3.81
N LEU A 135 2.33 7.90 3.44
CA LEU A 135 1.27 7.76 2.45
C LEU A 135 0.00 8.55 2.85
N GLN A 136 -0.43 8.42 4.10
CA GLN A 136 -1.58 9.16 4.64
C GLN A 136 -1.35 10.68 4.59
N ASN A 137 -0.15 11.15 4.97
CA ASN A 137 0.21 12.56 4.89
C ASN A 137 0.16 13.10 3.46
N LEU A 138 0.68 12.36 2.48
CA LEU A 138 0.63 12.73 1.06
C LEU A 138 -0.81 12.80 0.55
N ILE A 139 -1.67 11.86 0.96
CA ILE A 139 -3.10 11.88 0.65
C ILE A 139 -3.77 13.12 1.24
N GLN A 140 -3.53 13.41 2.52
CA GLN A 140 -4.10 14.58 3.18
C GLN A 140 -3.70 15.88 2.49
N GLN A 141 -2.41 16.06 2.17
CA GLN A 141 -1.91 17.22 1.43
C GLN A 141 -2.62 17.35 0.08
N LYS A 142 -2.75 16.25 -0.67
CA LYS A 142 -3.42 16.27 -1.98
C LYS A 142 -4.88 16.68 -1.89
N LEU A 143 -5.59 16.20 -0.86
CA LEU A 143 -7.01 16.54 -0.64
C LEU A 143 -7.20 17.98 -0.16
N GLN A 144 -6.28 18.51 0.66
CA GLN A 144 -6.32 19.92 1.08
C GLN A 144 -6.16 20.88 -0.10
N HIS A 145 -5.24 20.61 -1.03
CA HIS A 145 -5.05 21.42 -2.24
C HIS A 145 -6.26 21.41 -3.19
N LYS A 146 -7.13 20.40 -3.11
CA LYS A 146 -8.38 20.34 -3.90
C LYS A 146 -9.56 21.07 -3.26
N ARG A 147 -9.45 21.54 -2.00
CA ARG A 147 -10.52 22.33 -1.39
C ARG A 147 -10.54 23.71 -2.07
N PRO A 148 -11.66 24.13 -2.69
CA PRO A 148 -11.77 25.49 -3.18
C PRO A 148 -11.55 26.43 -1.99
N SER A 149 -10.69 27.44 -2.15
CA SER A 149 -10.60 28.49 -1.14
C SER A 149 -12.01 29.06 -0.99
N LYS A 150 -12.66 28.86 0.16
CA LYS A 150 -13.84 29.66 0.53
C LYS A 150 -13.33 31.10 0.69
N ARG A 151 -13.21 31.83 -0.42
CA ARG A 151 -13.21 33.28 -0.42
C ARG A 151 -14.64 33.65 -0.04
N VAL A 152 -14.89 33.81 1.25
CA VAL A 152 -16.04 34.58 1.71
C VAL A 152 -15.82 35.97 1.11
N PRO A 153 -16.72 36.48 0.23
CA PRO A 153 -16.61 37.83 -0.26
C PRO A 153 -16.58 38.78 0.95
N PRO A 154 -15.70 39.78 1.00
CA PRO A 154 -15.60 40.73 2.11
C PRO A 154 -16.77 41.73 2.14
N ASN A 155 -17.98 41.32 1.74
CA ASN A 155 -19.14 42.19 1.77
C ASN A 155 -20.41 41.40 2.11
N ILE A 156 -20.55 41.09 3.39
CA ILE A 156 -21.84 41.11 4.07
C ILE A 156 -21.63 42.11 5.21
N ALA A 157 -22.02 43.36 4.94
CA ALA A 157 -22.17 44.43 5.91
C ALA A 157 -23.35 44.16 6.85
#